data_AF-A0A7K1ULX8-F1
#
_entry.id   AF-A0A7K1ULX8-F1
#
_cell.length_a   1.000
_cell.length_b   1.000
_cell.length_c   1.000
_cell.angle_alpha   90.00
_cell.angle_beta   90.00
_cell.angle_gamma   90.00
#
_symmetry.space_group_name_H-M   'P 1'
#
loop_
_entity.id
_entity.type
_entity.pdbx_description
1 polymer ?
#
loop_
_entity_poly.entity_id
_entity_poly.type
_entity_poly.pdbx_seq_one_letter_code
_entity_poly.pdbx_strand_id
1 'polypeptide(L)'
;MDRLSAGLEMIAQDYRRHVDYHEEDPETFGAGHFVFYPRDETSPRWAIEEQYTDTDWSDPDRVPTSWTWQDQRLQRQPDGSHIWTVHSEGEVTSAEVDRLLEITRTWAHGVRTAHLREGFFSVSSSPPSTTSHRPPSNRGL
;
A
#
# COMPACT_ATOMS: atom_id res chain seq x y z
N MET A 1 11.77 -8.38 -19.97
CA MET A 1 11.29 -7.59 -18.83
C MET A 1 11.10 -6.17 -19.32
N ASP A 2 9.87 -5.70 -19.29
CA ASP A 2 9.50 -4.36 -19.74
C ASP A 2 9.91 -3.29 -18.72
N ARG A 3 9.91 -2.02 -19.14
CA ARG A 3 10.39 -0.89 -18.34
C ARG A 3 9.55 -0.68 -17.08
N LEU A 4 8.25 -0.92 -17.14
CA LEU A 4 7.36 -0.70 -16.01
C LEU A 4 7.68 -1.73 -14.93
N SER A 5 7.68 -3.02 -15.27
CA SER A 5 7.96 -4.12 -14.33
C SER A 5 9.30 -3.92 -13.61
N ALA A 6 10.38 -3.64 -14.35
CA ALA A 6 11.68 -3.38 -13.75
C ALA A 6 11.68 -2.14 -12.82
N GLY A 7 10.93 -1.10 -13.18
CA GLY A 7 10.79 0.11 -12.35
C GLY A 7 10.00 -0.15 -11.07
N LEU A 8 8.92 -0.92 -11.15
CA LEU A 8 8.08 -1.29 -10.00
C LEU A 8 8.84 -2.20 -9.03
N GLU A 9 9.58 -3.19 -9.54
CA GLU A 9 10.45 -4.04 -8.71
C GLU A 9 11.51 -3.23 -7.96
N MET A 10 12.13 -2.25 -8.62
CA MET A 10 13.11 -1.37 -7.99
C MET A 10 12.46 -0.55 -6.86
N ILE A 11 11.26 -0.01 -7.08
CA ILE A 11 10.49 0.69 -6.03
C ILE A 11 10.17 -0.28 -4.88
N ALA A 12 9.69 -1.48 -5.18
CA ALA A 12 9.42 -2.50 -4.17
C ALA A 12 10.67 -2.82 -3.34
N GLN A 13 11.84 -2.93 -3.98
CA GLN A 13 13.10 -3.18 -3.31
C GLN A 13 13.53 -2.02 -2.41
N ASP A 14 13.40 -0.77 -2.89
CA ASP A 14 13.72 0.45 -2.12
C ASP A 14 12.85 0.57 -0.87
N TYR A 15 11.57 0.18 -0.96
CA TYR A 15 10.58 0.29 0.10
C TYR A 15 10.22 -1.03 0.78
N ARG A 16 10.98 -2.12 0.56
CA ARG A 16 10.69 -3.51 0.99
C ARG A 16 10.41 -3.74 2.49
N ARG A 17 10.72 -2.76 3.33
CA ARG A 17 10.42 -2.81 4.78
C ARG A 17 9.00 -2.33 5.10
N HIS A 18 8.36 -1.67 4.16
CA HIS A 18 7.10 -0.94 4.33
C HIS A 18 6.02 -1.45 3.38
N VAL A 19 6.40 -1.90 2.18
CA VAL A 19 5.47 -2.40 1.17
C VAL A 19 5.88 -3.79 0.68
N ASP A 20 4.89 -4.59 0.35
CA ASP A 20 5.00 -5.83 -0.42
C ASP A 20 4.43 -5.59 -1.82
N TYR A 21 5.07 -6.18 -2.82
CA TYR A 21 4.72 -6.05 -4.23
C TYR A 21 4.30 -7.41 -4.78
N HIS A 22 3.17 -7.42 -5.49
CA HIS A 22 2.56 -8.61 -6.06
C HIS A 22 2.16 -8.35 -7.51
N GLU A 23 2.42 -9.34 -8.35
CA GLU A 23 1.76 -9.50 -9.63
C GLU A 23 0.49 -10.33 -9.40
N GLU A 24 -0.66 -9.80 -9.76
CA GLU A 24 -1.97 -10.40 -9.53
C GLU A 24 -2.74 -10.50 -10.84
N ASP A 25 -3.72 -11.41 -10.86
CA ASP A 25 -4.73 -11.47 -11.91
C ASP A 25 -5.95 -10.62 -11.48
N PRO A 26 -6.27 -9.53 -12.20
CA PRO A 26 -7.43 -8.70 -11.87
C PRO A 26 -8.75 -9.47 -11.87
N GLU A 27 -8.91 -10.51 -12.68
CA GLU A 27 -10.14 -11.32 -12.70
C GLU A 27 -10.30 -12.13 -11.40
N THR A 28 -9.17 -12.55 -10.82
CA THR A 28 -9.15 -13.38 -9.61
C THR A 28 -9.17 -12.53 -8.34
N PHE A 29 -8.41 -11.44 -8.29
CA PHE A 29 -8.19 -10.64 -7.07
C PHE A 29 -8.82 -9.25 -7.09
N GLY A 30 -9.24 -8.78 -8.26
CA GLY A 30 -9.99 -7.53 -8.43
C GLY A 30 -9.21 -6.26 -8.11
N ALA A 31 -7.89 -6.33 -7.98
CA ALA A 31 -7.05 -5.19 -7.61
C ALA A 31 -6.41 -4.55 -8.85
N GLY A 32 -5.77 -5.35 -9.69
CA GLY A 32 -5.00 -4.92 -10.85
C GLY A 32 -3.95 -5.97 -11.18
N HIS A 33 -3.12 -5.69 -12.18
CA HIS A 33 -2.03 -6.59 -12.58
C HIS A 33 -0.82 -6.44 -11.66
N PHE A 34 -0.58 -5.23 -11.14
CA PHE A 34 0.53 -4.91 -10.26
C PHE A 34 0.02 -4.21 -9.01
N VAL A 35 0.28 -4.79 -7.84
CA VAL A 35 -0.32 -4.35 -6.59
C VAL A 35 0.73 -4.18 -5.49
N PHE A 36 0.67 -3.05 -4.80
CA PHE A 36 1.47 -2.80 -3.59
C PHE A 36 0.57 -2.79 -2.36
N TYR A 37 0.97 -3.56 -1.35
CA TYR A 37 0.33 -3.60 -0.04
C TYR A 37 1.28 -3.08 1.04
N PRO A 38 0.85 -2.17 1.92
CA PRO A 38 1.55 -1.86 3.14
C PRO A 38 1.59 -3.08 4.06
N ARG A 39 2.74 -3.33 4.69
CA ARG A 39 2.98 -4.51 5.55
C ARG A 39 2.18 -4.55 6.85
N ASP A 40 1.58 -3.45 7.24
CA ASP A 40 0.79 -3.28 8.46
C ASP A 40 -0.70 -3.63 8.29
N GLU A 41 -1.12 -4.12 7.12
CA GLU A 41 -2.45 -4.67 6.77
C GLU A 41 -3.65 -3.71 6.96
N THR A 42 -3.50 -2.58 7.65
CA THR A 42 -4.55 -1.58 7.90
C THR A 42 -4.56 -0.41 6.91
N SER A 43 -3.66 -0.46 5.94
CA SER A 43 -3.17 0.71 5.22
C SER A 43 -3.38 0.49 3.72
N PRO A 44 -3.76 1.55 2.97
CA PRO A 44 -4.24 1.52 1.57
C PRO A 44 -3.51 0.53 0.65
N ARG A 45 -4.17 -0.04 -0.36
CA ARG A 45 -3.46 -0.75 -1.45
C ARG A 45 -3.35 0.14 -2.68
N TRP A 46 -2.23 0.03 -3.38
CA TRP A 46 -2.00 0.68 -4.66
C TRP A 46 -2.05 -0.34 -5.77
N ALA A 47 -2.98 -0.14 -6.70
CA ALA A 47 -3.25 -1.06 -7.79
C ALA A 47 -2.94 -0.39 -9.12
N ILE A 48 -2.34 -1.14 -10.05
CA ILE A 48 -2.10 -0.74 -11.43
C ILE A 48 -2.64 -1.83 -12.35
N GLU A 49 -3.42 -1.45 -13.35
CA GLU A 49 -4.02 -2.38 -14.29
C GLU A 49 -3.64 -2.01 -15.73
N GLU A 50 -3.17 -2.99 -16.49
CA GLU A 50 -2.87 -2.86 -17.91
C GLU A 50 -4.15 -2.69 -18.72
N GLN A 51 -4.13 -1.74 -19.66
CA GLN A 51 -5.22 -1.51 -20.60
C GLN A 51 -4.76 -1.77 -22.02
N TYR A 52 -5.58 -2.52 -22.77
CA TYR A 52 -5.31 -2.92 -24.14
C TYR A 52 -6.45 -2.39 -25.02
N THR A 53 -6.17 -1.35 -25.82
CA THR A 53 -7.14 -0.80 -26.79
C THR A 53 -6.80 -1.28 -28.19
N ASP A 54 -7.82 -1.60 -29.00
CA ASP A 54 -7.67 -2.03 -30.41
C ASP A 54 -6.64 -3.15 -30.64
N THR A 55 -6.51 -4.05 -29.67
CA THR A 55 -5.46 -5.08 -29.64
C THR A 55 -5.97 -6.42 -30.17
N ASP A 56 -5.15 -7.07 -31.00
CA ASP A 56 -5.37 -8.46 -31.38
C ASP A 56 -5.04 -9.38 -30.20
N TRP A 57 -6.07 -9.93 -29.56
CA TRP A 57 -5.95 -10.83 -28.42
C TRP A 57 -5.20 -12.13 -28.73
N SER A 58 -4.96 -12.44 -30.01
CA SER A 58 -4.15 -13.59 -30.42
C SER A 58 -2.65 -13.32 -30.43
N ASP A 59 -2.21 -12.06 -30.31
CA ASP A 59 -0.80 -11.69 -30.19
C ASP A 59 -0.30 -11.90 -28.74
N PRO A 60 0.62 -12.85 -28.51
CA PRO A 60 1.21 -13.07 -27.18
C PRO A 60 2.21 -11.98 -26.78
N ASP A 61 2.74 -11.21 -27.74
CA ASP A 61 3.73 -10.15 -27.52
C ASP A 61 3.08 -8.75 -27.47
N ARG A 62 1.75 -8.70 -27.35
CA ARG A 62 0.99 -7.46 -27.22
C ARG A 62 1.49 -6.64 -26.04
N VAL A 63 1.53 -5.33 -26.23
CA VAL A 63 1.93 -4.36 -25.20
C VAL A 63 0.72 -3.53 -24.76
N PRO A 64 0.61 -3.18 -23.47
CA PRO A 64 -0.44 -2.29 -23.00
C PRO A 64 -0.38 -0.94 -23.71
N THR A 65 -1.55 -0.37 -24.05
CA THR A 65 -1.67 0.97 -24.61
C THR A 65 -1.59 2.04 -23.52
N SER A 66 -2.09 1.72 -22.34
CA SER A 66 -2.08 2.56 -21.15
C SER A 66 -2.14 1.70 -19.88
N TRP A 67 -1.97 2.34 -18.74
CA TRP A 67 -2.23 1.73 -17.44
C TRP A 67 -3.13 2.64 -16.61
N THR A 68 -4.15 2.05 -15.99
CA THR A 68 -4.91 2.71 -14.93
C THR A 68 -4.24 2.44 -13.59
N TRP A 69 -4.40 3.35 -12.63
CA TRP A 69 -3.94 3.15 -11.27
C TRP A 69 -4.98 3.63 -10.27
N GLN A 70 -5.01 2.99 -9.10
CA GLN A 70 -5.95 3.31 -8.02
C GLN A 70 -5.28 3.22 -6.64
N ASP A 71 -5.45 4.26 -5.82
CA ASP A 71 -5.23 4.24 -4.38
C ASP A 71 -6.52 3.82 -3.69
N GLN A 72 -6.54 2.60 -3.15
CA GLN A 72 -7.73 2.00 -2.55
C GLN A 72 -7.56 1.84 -1.04
N ARG A 73 -8.63 2.02 -0.28
CA ARG A 73 -8.63 1.83 1.18
C ARG A 73 -9.69 0.84 1.60
N LEU A 74 -9.35 0.02 2.59
CA LEU A 74 -10.30 -0.90 3.19
C LEU A 74 -11.19 -0.13 4.16
N GLN A 75 -12.46 0.03 3.82
CA GLN A 75 -13.44 0.71 4.66
C GLN A 75 -14.38 -0.32 5.30
N ARG A 76 -14.49 -0.24 6.63
CA ARG A 76 -15.48 -1.01 7.38
C ARG A 76 -16.87 -0.40 7.23
N GLN A 77 -17.83 -1.21 6.82
CA GLN A 77 -19.23 -0.85 6.70
C GLN A 77 -19.97 -0.98 8.04
N PRO A 78 -21.13 -0.31 8.21
CA PRO A 78 -21.95 -0.41 9.43
C PRO A 78 -22.40 -1.84 9.75
N ASP A 79 -22.53 -2.71 8.75
CA ASP A 79 -22.88 -4.13 8.88
C ASP A 79 -21.69 -5.02 9.31
N GLY A 80 -20.50 -4.44 9.47
CA GLY A 80 -19.27 -5.14 9.86
C GLY A 80 -18.49 -5.74 8.69
N SER A 81 -19.00 -5.67 7.45
CA SER A 81 -18.25 -6.03 6.25
C SER A 81 -17.14 -5.02 5.94
N HIS A 82 -16.21 -5.40 5.08
CA HIS A 82 -15.15 -4.51 4.61
C HIS A 82 -15.22 -4.42 3.08
N ILE A 83 -15.13 -3.20 2.55
CA ILE A 83 -15.08 -2.97 1.11
C ILE A 83 -13.84 -2.16 0.77
N TRP A 84 -13.25 -2.42 -0.40
CA TRP A 84 -12.25 -1.52 -0.97
C TRP A 84 -12.97 -0.32 -1.58
N THR A 85 -12.51 0.88 -1.24
CA THR A 85 -13.02 2.13 -1.79
C THR A 85 -11.87 2.89 -2.43
N VAL A 86 -12.08 3.33 -3.68
CA VAL A 86 -11.12 4.14 -4.42
C VAL A 86 -11.09 5.55 -3.82
N HIS A 87 -9.91 5.97 -3.39
CA HIS A 87 -9.68 7.30 -2.83
C HIS A 87 -9.09 8.25 -3.88
N SER A 88 -8.24 7.73 -4.77
CA SER A 88 -7.70 8.45 -5.91
C SER A 88 -7.43 7.47 -7.04
N GLU A 89 -7.58 7.92 -8.28
CA GLU A 89 -7.29 7.12 -9.47
C GLU A 89 -6.79 8.00 -10.61
N GLY A 90 -6.23 7.35 -11.62
CA GLY A 90 -5.85 8.00 -12.86
C GLY A 90 -5.42 6.99 -13.91
N GLU A 91 -5.04 7.51 -15.07
CA GLU A 91 -4.55 6.74 -16.20
C GLU A 91 -3.30 7.41 -16.77
N VAL A 92 -2.36 6.61 -17.25
CA VAL A 92 -1.16 7.05 -17.95
C VAL A 92 -0.98 6.26 -19.23
N THR A 93 -0.56 6.93 -20.29
CA THR A 93 -0.29 6.26 -21.57
C THR A 93 1.01 5.46 -21.53
N SER A 94 1.18 4.52 -22.46
CA SER A 94 2.43 3.75 -22.59
C SER A 94 3.70 4.60 -22.81
N ALA A 95 3.53 5.82 -23.35
CA ALA A 95 4.62 6.79 -23.49
C ALA A 95 5.02 7.47 -22.17
N GLU A 96 4.18 7.41 -21.14
CA GLU A 96 4.33 8.10 -19.86
C GLU A 96 4.70 7.14 -18.71
N VAL A 97 5.32 5.99 -19.00
CA VAL A 97 5.76 5.00 -17.97
C VAL A 97 6.50 5.66 -16.80
N ASP A 98 7.40 6.60 -17.08
CA ASP A 98 8.19 7.27 -16.03
C ASP A 98 7.32 8.06 -15.06
N ARG A 99 6.21 8.62 -15.54
CA ARG A 99 5.23 9.33 -14.71
C ARG A 99 4.51 8.36 -13.79
N LEU A 100 4.13 7.18 -14.27
CA LEU A 100 3.53 6.14 -13.43
C LEU A 100 4.48 5.68 -12.32
N LEU A 101 5.75 5.49 -12.65
CA LEU A 101 6.79 5.13 -11.68
C LEU A 101 7.00 6.23 -10.63
N GLU A 102 6.96 7.50 -11.03
CA GLU A 102 7.05 8.64 -10.11
C GLU A 102 5.85 8.71 -9.15
N ILE A 103 4.62 8.54 -9.66
CA ILE A 103 3.40 8.53 -8.86
C ILE A 103 3.45 7.36 -7.85
N THR A 104 3.83 6.17 -8.33
CA THR A 104 3.95 4.95 -7.49
C THR A 104 5.01 5.14 -6.39
N ARG A 105 6.17 5.71 -6.74
CA ARG A 105 7.23 6.01 -5.75
C ARG A 105 6.74 7.02 -4.71
N THR A 106 6.00 8.04 -5.14
CA THR A 106 5.44 9.06 -4.23
C THR A 106 4.47 8.42 -3.24
N TRP A 107 3.62 7.51 -3.71
CA TRP A 107 2.72 6.74 -2.85
C TRP A 107 3.50 5.87 -1.84
N ALA A 108 4.49 5.09 -2.28
CA ALA A 108 5.30 4.23 -1.41
C ALA A 108 6.07 5.04 -0.35
N HIS A 109 6.57 6.22 -0.73
CA HIS A 109 7.18 7.17 0.20
C HIS A 109 6.18 7.67 1.25
N GLY A 110 4.93 7.91 0.84
CA GLY A 110 3.82 8.25 1.73
C GLY A 110 3.56 7.18 2.78
N VAL A 111 3.49 5.90 2.38
CA VAL A 111 3.33 4.74 3.27
C VAL A 111 4.45 4.68 4.29
N ARG A 112 5.72 4.74 3.84
CA ARG A 112 6.89 4.78 4.73
C ARG A 112 6.78 5.93 5.75
N THR A 113 6.38 7.11 5.30
CA THR A 113 6.26 8.29 6.17
C THR A 113 5.16 8.10 7.21
N ALA A 114 4.04 7.46 6.86
CA ALA A 114 2.96 7.13 7.79
C ALA A 114 3.44 6.14 8.87
N HIS A 115 4.09 5.03 8.47
CA HIS A 115 4.65 4.05 9.43
C HIS A 115 5.62 4.67 10.43
N LEU A 116 6.50 5.55 9.96
CA LEU A 116 7.47 6.22 10.83
C LEU A 116 6.80 7.16 11.83
N ARG A 117 5.69 7.80 11.45
CA ARG A 117 4.90 8.64 12.36
C ARG A 117 4.20 7.79 13.42
N GLU A 118 3.57 6.69 13.04
CA GLU A 118 2.90 5.79 13.99
C GLU A 118 3.87 5.16 15.00
N GLY A 119 5.06 4.76 14.54
CA GLY A 119 6.13 4.29 15.42
C GLY A 119 6.57 5.37 16.43
N PHE A 120 6.60 6.63 16.04
CA PHE A 120 6.95 7.75 16.93
C PHE A 120 5.89 8.01 18.01
N PHE A 121 4.60 7.89 17.67
CA PHE A 121 3.51 8.01 18.65
C PHE A 121 3.44 6.82 19.62
N SER A 122 3.83 5.61 19.19
CA SER A 122 3.91 4.44 20.06
C SER A 122 5.00 4.53 21.15
N VAL A 123 6.10 5.24 20.90
CA VAL A 123 7.18 5.40 21.89
C VAL A 123 6.83 6.43 22.98
N SER A 124 5.94 7.38 22.68
CA SER A 124 5.60 8.49 23.60
C SER A 124 4.48 8.18 24.60
N SER A 125 3.84 7.01 24.52
CA SER A 125 2.67 6.65 25.35
C SER A 125 2.98 5.77 26.57
N SER A 126 4.25 5.60 26.93
CA SER A 126 4.63 4.97 28.21
C SER A 126 4.72 6.01 29.33
N PRO A 127 3.73 6.13 30.25
CA PRO A 127 3.91 6.96 31.43
C PRO A 127 4.98 6.32 32.36
N PRO A 128 5.81 7.12 33.06
CA PRO A 128 6.73 6.58 34.06
C PRO A 128 5.92 5.88 35.16
N SER A 129 6.17 4.59 35.35
CA SER A 129 5.59 3.81 36.43
C SER A 129 5.97 4.44 37.78
N THR A 130 5.06 5.21 38.35
CA THR A 130 5.22 5.75 39.70
C THR A 130 4.78 4.66 40.67
N THR A 131 5.72 3.81 41.07
CA THR A 131 5.52 2.83 42.15
C THR A 131 5.25 3.59 43.45
N SER A 132 3.97 3.78 43.78
CA SER A 132 3.55 4.33 45.06
C SER A 132 3.69 3.24 46.13
N HIS A 133 4.84 3.20 46.79
CA HIS A 133 5.12 2.29 47.89
C HIS A 133 4.36 2.77 49.13
N ARG A 134 3.17 2.20 49.37
CA ARG A 134 2.42 2.39 50.61
C ARG A 134 3.14 1.65 51.76
N PRO A 135 3.42 2.28 52.91
CA PRO A 135 3.96 1.55 54.06
C PRO A 135 2.86 0.77 54.78
N PRO A 136 3.13 -0.41 55.37
CA PRO A 136 2.15 -1.09 56.21
C PRO A 136 2.01 -0.39 57.56
N SER A 137 0.77 -0.04 57.91
CA SER A 137 0.39 0.42 59.25
C SER A 137 0.63 -0.69 60.27
N ASN A 138 1.54 -0.44 61.20
CA ASN A 138 1.75 -1.27 62.37
C ASN A 138 0.69 -0.90 63.42
N ARG A 139 -0.16 -1.86 63.83
CA ARG A 139 -1.01 -1.70 65.02
C ARG A 139 -1.00 -3.02 65.80
N GLY A 140 -0.02 -3.13 66.69
CA GLY A 140 0.03 -4.12 67.75
C GLY A 140 -0.29 -3.47 69.08
N LEU A 141 -1.15 -4.16 69.84
CA LEU A 141 -1.43 -4.10 71.29
C LEU A 141 -1.94 -2.78 71.88
#